data_AF-A0A8T5GTK0-F1
#
_entry.id   AF-A0A8T5GTK0-F1
#
_cell.length_a   1.000
_cell.length_b   1.000
_cell.length_c   1.000
_cell.angle_alpha   90.00
_cell.angle_beta   90.00
_cell.angle_gamma   90.00
#
_symmetry.space_group_name_H-M   'P 1'
#
loop_
_entity.id
_entity.type
_entity.pdbx_description
1 polymer ?
#
loop_
_entity_poly.entity_id
_entity_poly.type
_entity_poly.pdbx_seq_one_letter_code
_entity_poly.pdbx_strand_id
1 'polypeptide(L)' 'MVSNWKLTLTVESSTPGETKALGDALITDEAIVWNTELTSFSFTLHESKAKDLRAMWNTRVRGLIAVDSLFQALRE' A
#
# COMPACT_ATOMS: atom_id res chain seq x y z
N MET A 1 -28.86 1.20 8.03
CA MET A 1 -27.78 2.04 7.49
C MET A 1 -26.56 1.15 7.35
N VAL A 2 -26.03 0.96 6.13
CA VAL A 2 -24.80 0.14 5.94
C VAL A 2 -23.62 1.09 6.16
N SER A 3 -22.75 0.79 7.13
CA SER A 3 -21.55 1.57 7.34
C SER A 3 -20.62 1.42 6.15
N ASN A 4 -20.06 2.52 5.64
CA ASN A 4 -19.04 2.49 4.58
C ASN A 4 -17.70 2.87 5.21
N TRP A 5 -16.80 1.91 5.31
CA TRP A 5 -15.49 2.08 5.91
C TRP A 5 -14.46 2.35 4.81
N LYS A 6 -13.60 3.34 5.06
CA LYS A 6 -12.60 3.79 4.11
C LYS A 6 -11.27 3.99 4.81
N LEU A 7 -10.18 3.55 4.19
CA LEU A 7 -8.82 3.81 4.66
C LEU A 7 -7.91 4.10 3.47
N THR A 8 -7.24 5.25 3.49
CA THR A 8 -6.23 5.63 2.50
C THR A 8 -4.85 5.51 3.11
N LEU A 9 -3.93 4.85 2.41
CA LEU A 9 -2.51 4.84 2.74
C LEU A 9 -1.73 5.54 1.64
N THR A 10 -0.85 6.43 2.06
CA THR A 10 0.20 7.02 1.24
C THR A 10 1.53 6.43 1.68
N VAL A 11 2.32 5.94 0.73
CA VAL A 11 3.66 5.40 0.95
C VAL A 11 4.66 6.26 0.22
N GLU A 12 5.69 6.69 0.92
CA GLU A 12 6.81 7.46 0.37
C GLU A 12 8.09 6.63 0.50
N SER A 13 8.96 6.68 -0.50
CA SER A 13 10.23 5.96 -0.50
C SER A 13 11.38 6.82 -1.03
N SER A 14 12.60 6.29 -1.00
CA SER A 14 13.81 7.04 -1.34
C SER A 14 14.04 7.20 -2.85
N THR A 15 13.54 6.28 -3.67
CA THR A 15 13.77 6.31 -5.13
C THR A 15 12.52 5.92 -5.90
N PRO A 16 12.35 6.37 -7.16
CA PRO A 16 11.21 5.94 -7.99
C PRO A 16 11.14 4.41 -8.17
N GLY A 17 12.29 3.73 -8.20
CA GLY A 17 12.35 2.27 -8.32
C GLY A 17 11.84 1.56 -7.08
N GLU A 18 12.24 2.01 -5.88
CA GLU A 18 11.73 1.51 -4.61
C GLU A 18 10.23 1.79 -4.46
N THR A 19 9.79 2.99 -4.80
CA THR A 19 8.36 3.38 -4.76
C THR A 19 7.56 2.47 -5.68
N LYS A 20 8.07 2.21 -6.88
CA LYS A 20 7.41 1.32 -7.84
C LYS A 20 7.32 -0.11 -7.30
N ALA A 21 8.40 -0.67 -6.78
CA ALA A 21 8.41 -2.02 -6.23
C ALA A 21 7.46 -2.19 -5.03
N LEU A 22 7.39 -1.19 -4.14
CA LEU A 22 6.44 -1.17 -3.03
C LEU A 22 4.98 -1.14 -3.51
N GLY A 23 4.67 -0.34 -4.55
CA GLY A 23 3.33 -0.31 -5.13
C GLY A 23 2.99 -1.61 -5.86
N ASP A 24 3.93 -2.19 -6.61
CA ASP A 24 3.76 -3.48 -7.30
C ASP A 24 3.53 -4.65 -6.31
N ALA A 25 3.98 -4.51 -5.06
CA ALA A 25 3.75 -5.49 -3.99
C ALA A 25 2.29 -5.56 -3.53
N LEU A 26 1.49 -4.54 -3.86
CA LEU A 26 0.09 -4.48 -3.47
C LEU A 26 -0.75 -5.32 -4.42
N ILE A 27 -1.20 -6.48 -3.94
CA ILE A 27 -2.24 -7.26 -4.61
C ILE A 27 -3.58 -6.56 -4.34
N THR A 28 -3.98 -5.61 -5.20
CA THR A 28 -5.23 -4.88 -5.01
C THR A 28 -5.98 -4.61 -6.31
N ASP A 29 -7.30 -4.82 -6.26
CA ASP A 29 -8.24 -4.47 -7.33
C ASP A 29 -8.50 -2.96 -7.42
N GLU A 30 -7.98 -2.20 -6.46
CA GLU A 30 -8.12 -0.75 -6.38
C GLU A 30 -6.98 -0.03 -7.07
N ALA A 31 -7.30 1.09 -7.73
CA ALA A 31 -6.29 1.87 -8.45
C ALA A 31 -5.25 2.46 -7.49
N ILE A 32 -3.97 2.22 -7.79
CA ILE A 32 -2.87 2.94 -7.17
C ILE A 32 -2.75 4.31 -7.86
N VAL A 33 -2.77 5.37 -7.05
CA VAL A 33 -2.53 6.74 -7.49
C VAL A 33 -1.05 7.06 -7.26
N TRP A 34 -0.29 7.09 -8.35
CA TRP A 34 1.12 7.44 -8.32
C TRP A 34 1.29 8.95 -8.29
N ASN A 35 2.12 9.43 -7.38
CA ASN A 35 2.67 10.77 -7.49
C ASN A 35 3.97 10.64 -8.30
N THR A 36 4.07 11.32 -9.44
CA THR A 36 5.28 11.28 -10.27
C THR A 36 6.27 12.40 -9.92
N GLU A 37 5.81 13.42 -9.21
CA GLU A 37 6.64 14.53 -8.74
C GLU A 37 7.32 14.22 -7.41
N LEU A 38 6.68 13.36 -6.60
CA LEU A 38 7.20 12.82 -5.35
C LEU A 38 7.48 11.33 -5.52
N THR A 39 8.44 10.76 -4.81
CA THR A 39 8.68 9.30 -4.79
C THR A 39 7.63 8.58 -3.94
N SER A 40 6.34 8.77 -4.26
CA SER A 40 5.23 8.26 -3.48
C SER A 40 4.05 7.73 -4.31
N PHE A 41 3.22 6.92 -3.66
CA PHE A 41 1.93 6.48 -4.20
C PHE A 41 0.89 6.39 -3.09
N SER A 42 -0.38 6.30 -3.47
CA SER A 42 -1.47 6.04 -2.53
C SER A 42 -2.49 5.06 -3.08
N PHE A 43 -3.18 4.35 -2.18
CA PHE A 43 -4.35 3.54 -2.51
C PHE A 43 -5.38 3.66 -1.39
N THR A 44 -6.62 3.31 -1.69
CA THR A 44 -7.75 3.53 -0.78
C THR A 44 -8.68 2.34 -0.74
N LEU A 45 -8.68 1.65 0.40
CA LEU A 45 -9.55 0.51 0.69
C LEU A 45 -10.98 0.96 1.02
N HIS A 46 -11.96 0.30 0.42
CA HIS A 46 -13.39 0.51 0.69
C HIS A 46 -14.09 -0.78 1.10
N GLU A 47 -14.73 -0.79 2.28
CA GLU A 47 -15.42 -1.98 2.77
C GLU A 47 -16.71 -1.67 3.53
N SER A 48 -17.71 -2.55 3.37
CA SER A 48 -19.00 -2.43 4.06
C SER A 48 -18.94 -2.88 5.54
N LYS A 49 -17.87 -3.58 5.94
CA LYS A 49 -17.67 -4.09 7.30
C LYS A 49 -16.25 -3.77 7.78
N ALA A 50 -16.14 -3.20 8.98
CA ALA A 50 -14.85 -2.85 9.58
C ALA A 50 -13.88 -4.04 9.68
N LYS A 51 -14.38 -5.24 9.97
CA LYS A 51 -13.56 -6.45 10.07
C LYS A 51 -12.91 -6.83 8.74
N ASP A 52 -13.58 -6.56 7.63
CA ASP A 52 -13.11 -6.87 6.28
C ASP A 52 -12.09 -5.79 5.87
N LEU A 53 -12.36 -4.52 6.17
CA LEU A 53 -11.36 -3.43 6.01
C LEU A 53 -10.05 -3.75 6.72
N ARG A 54 -10.12 -4.20 7.97
CA ARG A 54 -8.95 -4.59 8.76
C ARG A 54 -8.21 -5.79 8.13
N ALA A 55 -8.93 -6.78 7.61
CA ALA A 55 -8.33 -7.95 6.98
C ALA A 55 -7.59 -7.56 5.68
N MET A 56 -8.22 -6.72 4.86
CA MET A 56 -7.64 -6.17 3.63
C MET A 56 -6.40 -5.34 3.95
N TRP A 57 -6.52 -4.42 4.91
CA TRP A 57 -5.43 -3.58 5.40
C TRP A 57 -4.20 -4.40 5.83
N ASN A 58 -4.41 -5.38 6.72
CA ASN A 58 -3.32 -6.22 7.23
C ASN A 58 -2.62 -7.02 6.11
N THR A 59 -3.35 -7.41 5.08
CA THR A 59 -2.77 -8.14 3.94
C THR A 59 -1.83 -7.24 3.14
N ARG A 60 -2.25 -6.00 2.84
CA ARG A 60 -1.43 -5.03 2.10
C ARG A 60 -0.20 -4.60 2.89
N VAL A 61 -0.38 -4.29 4.18
CA VAL A 61 0.74 -3.89 5.05
C VAL A 61 1.80 -5.00 5.14
N ARG A 62 1.41 -6.27 5.22
CA ARG A 62 2.38 -7.38 5.21
C ARG A 62 3.16 -7.47 3.89
N GLY A 63 2.51 -7.24 2.75
CA GLY A 63 3.18 -7.19 1.45
C GLY A 63 4.21 -6.07 1.38
N LEU A 64 3.86 -4.87 1.88
CA LEU A 64 4.77 -3.74 1.96
C LEU A 64 5.97 -4.03 2.87
N ILE A 65 5.75 -4.59 4.06
CA ILE A 65 6.83 -4.96 4.99
C ILE A 65 7.81 -5.94 4.34
N ALA A 66 7.31 -6.94 3.59
CA ALA A 66 8.17 -7.93 2.95
C ALA A 66 9.09 -7.30 1.89
N VAL A 67 8.56 -6.38 1.08
CA VAL A 67 9.35 -5.68 0.05
C VAL A 67 10.32 -4.67 0.68
N ASP A 68 9.90 -3.95 1.71
CA ASP A 68 10.78 -3.03 2.44
C ASP A 68 11.95 -3.77 3.10
N SER A 69 11.68 -4.91 3.74
CA SER A 69 12.71 -5.77 4.35
C SER A 69 13.70 -6.30 3.32
N LEU A 70 13.24 -6.64 2.11
CA LEU A 70 14.12 -7.05 1.00
C LEU A 70 15.06 -5.90 0.61
N PHE A 71 14.54 -4.68 0.49
CA PHE A 71 15.37 -3.51 0.18
C PHE A 71 16.37 -3.19 1.29
N GLN A 72 16.01 -3.41 2.55
CA GLN A 72 16.95 -3.24 3.65
C GLN A 72 18.09 -4.27 3.55
N ALA A 73 17.77 -5.55 3.34
CA ALA A 73 18.77 -6.61 3.21
C ALA A 73 19.70 -6.46 1.98
N LEU A 74 19.22 -5.85 0.88
CA LEU A 74 20.05 -5.57 -0.30
C LEU A 74 21.02 -4.39 -0.12
N ARG A 75 20.83 -3.57 0.91
CA ARG A 75 21.68 -2.43 1.24
C ARG A 75 22.79 -2.77 2.25
N GLU A 76 22.72 -3.95 2.87
CA GLU A 76 23.74 -4.51 3.78
C GLU A 76 24.81 -5.30 3.00
#